data_AF-A0ABD4SSA7-F1
#
_entry.id   AF-A0ABD4SSA7-F1
#
_cell.length_a   1.000
_cell.length_b   1.000
_cell.length_c   1.000
_cell.angle_alpha   90.00
_cell.angle_beta   90.00
_cell.angle_gamma   90.00
#
_symmetry.space_group_name_H-M   'P 1'
#
loop_
_entity.id
_entity.type
_entity.pdbx_description
1 polymer ?
#
loop_
_entity_poly.entity_id
_entity_poly.type
_entity_poly.pdbx_seq_one_letter_code
_entity_poly.pdbx_strand_id
1 'polypeptide(L)'
;MTEAAIPVVLALNALDPAGMTGLLADTQTLAVHGCHVTGVATAYLEADSEQVFEAEAADAEQVDARIRSILEDMPVAAMSIAGLARAETVSVLAEILSDYPDLPLVLAPVLLAEEEEHEDDLLGALTDLLLPRSDLLIVSPFVARHLVQEEESAPLDLEARLTRWSSQLASLGAEDLLITGEQAATREVIHHLYHAGKLVRRDSWPRPPERIRGSDDLLAAALTAQIAHGTPLEEAVYQAGHYARYALEAAYRPGMGACTPWRLPAPPEGESAPAD
;
A
#
# COMPACT_ATOMS: atom_id res chain seq x y z
N MET A 1 33.99 -4.07 10.08
CA MET A 1 33.03 -3.18 9.43
C MET A 1 31.72 -3.94 9.44
N THR A 2 30.78 -3.57 10.31
CA THR A 2 29.42 -4.11 10.25
C THR A 2 28.79 -3.50 9.01
N GLU A 3 28.81 -4.26 7.91
CA GLU A 3 28.07 -3.93 6.71
C GLU A 3 26.60 -3.83 7.12
N ALA A 4 25.97 -2.66 6.92
CA ALA A 4 24.55 -2.52 7.22
C ALA A 4 23.81 -3.51 6.31
N ALA A 5 23.17 -4.52 6.90
CA ALA A 5 22.49 -5.56 6.14
C ALA A 5 21.36 -4.92 5.34
N ILE A 6 21.30 -5.23 4.04
CA ILE A 6 20.20 -4.81 3.16
C ILE A 6 18.92 -5.47 3.68
N PRO A 7 17.89 -4.71 4.09
CA PRO A 7 16.66 -5.31 4.61
C PRO A 7 15.93 -6.06 3.50
N VAL A 8 15.48 -7.27 3.82
CA VAL A 8 14.63 -8.07 2.93
C VAL A 8 13.17 -7.69 3.19
N VAL A 9 12.43 -7.32 2.15
CA VAL A 9 11.00 -7.02 2.24
C VAL A 9 10.24 -8.05 1.43
N LEU A 10 9.16 -8.60 2.00
CA LEU A 10 8.23 -9.47 1.31
C LEU A 10 6.97 -8.69 0.91
N ALA A 11 6.81 -8.44 -0.38
CA ALA A 11 5.66 -7.74 -0.95
C ALA A 11 4.62 -8.72 -1.50
N LEU A 12 3.37 -8.57 -1.04
CA LEU A 12 2.24 -9.41 -1.42
C LEU A 12 1.17 -8.51 -2.06
N ASN A 13 1.06 -8.57 -3.37
CA ASN A 13 0.19 -7.69 -4.14
C ASN A 13 -0.20 -8.35 -5.47
N ALA A 14 -1.17 -7.77 -6.18
CA ALA A 14 -1.53 -8.23 -7.51
C ALA A 14 -0.40 -7.97 -8.51
N LEU A 15 -0.24 -8.87 -9.49
CA LEU A 15 0.67 -8.67 -10.61
C LEU A 15 -0.04 -7.88 -11.72
N ASP A 16 0.29 -6.59 -11.83
CA ASP A 16 -0.12 -5.73 -12.94
C ASP A 16 0.84 -5.91 -14.13
N PRO A 17 0.39 -6.44 -15.29
CA PRO A 17 1.26 -6.62 -16.46
C PRO A 17 1.73 -5.29 -17.07
N ALA A 18 1.00 -4.19 -16.85
CA ALA A 18 1.39 -2.86 -17.33
C ALA A 18 2.43 -2.19 -16.41
N GLY A 19 2.66 -2.72 -15.21
CA GLY A 19 3.59 -2.18 -14.22
C GLY A 19 3.20 -0.79 -13.68
N MET A 20 1.90 -0.46 -13.70
CA MET A 20 1.40 0.82 -13.20
C MET A 20 1.17 0.78 -11.68
N THR A 21 0.75 -0.37 -11.16
CA THR A 21 0.45 -0.63 -9.74
C THR A 21 1.03 -2.00 -9.33
N GLY A 22 0.70 -2.47 -8.13
CA GLY A 22 0.89 -3.86 -7.81
C GLY A 22 2.35 -4.25 -7.56
N LEU A 23 2.63 -5.55 -7.66
CA LEU A 23 3.91 -6.13 -7.27
C LEU A 23 5.11 -5.56 -8.04
N LEU A 24 4.95 -5.21 -9.32
CA LEU A 24 6.01 -4.59 -10.11
C LEU A 24 6.32 -3.16 -9.64
N ALA A 25 5.27 -2.37 -9.33
CA ALA A 25 5.43 -1.01 -8.82
C ALA A 25 6.03 -0.99 -7.40
N ASP A 26 5.61 -1.94 -6.55
CA ASP A 26 6.18 -2.12 -5.22
C ASP A 26 7.67 -2.46 -5.31
N THR A 27 8.03 -3.40 -6.18
CA THR A 27 9.42 -3.82 -6.39
C THR A 27 10.32 -2.66 -6.79
N GLN A 28 9.87 -1.81 -7.72
CA GLN A 28 10.64 -0.63 -8.12
C GLN A 28 10.84 0.35 -6.97
N THR A 29 9.77 0.61 -6.21
CA THR A 29 9.81 1.54 -5.07
C THR A 29 10.74 1.02 -3.98
N LEU A 30 10.54 -0.21 -3.52
CA LEU A 30 11.35 -0.85 -2.48
C LEU A 30 12.83 -0.94 -2.88
N ALA A 31 13.12 -1.26 -4.15
CA ALA A 31 14.50 -1.32 -4.65
C ALA A 31 15.20 0.06 -4.61
N VAL A 32 14.50 1.14 -4.98
CA VAL A 32 15.04 2.51 -4.87
C VAL A 32 15.32 2.91 -3.42
N HIS A 33 14.53 2.40 -2.48
CA HIS A 33 14.77 2.57 -1.04
C HIS A 33 15.84 1.63 -0.46
N GLY A 34 16.56 0.88 -1.30
CA GLY A 34 17.67 0.04 -0.87
C GLY A 34 17.25 -1.24 -0.15
N CYS A 35 16.05 -1.76 -0.43
CA CYS A 35 15.61 -3.06 0.07
C CYS A 35 15.92 -4.19 -0.94
N HIS A 36 16.18 -5.39 -0.44
CA HIS A 36 16.08 -6.61 -1.23
C HIS A 36 14.61 -7.02 -1.29
N VAL A 37 14.03 -7.07 -2.48
CA VAL A 37 12.59 -7.33 -2.64
C VAL A 37 12.37 -8.80 -2.96
N THR A 38 11.51 -9.42 -2.16
CA THR A 38 10.89 -10.71 -2.43
C THR A 38 9.39 -10.46 -2.65
N GLY A 39 8.75 -11.28 -3.49
CA GLY A 39 7.40 -10.99 -3.93
C GLY A 39 6.59 -12.23 -4.26
N VAL A 40 5.33 -12.24 -3.83
CA VAL A 40 4.35 -13.27 -4.22
C VAL A 40 3.09 -12.58 -4.73
N ALA A 41 2.68 -12.95 -5.94
CA ALA A 41 1.44 -12.45 -6.53
C ALA A 41 0.23 -13.09 -5.83
N THR A 42 -0.67 -12.27 -5.32
CA THR A 42 -1.95 -12.67 -4.70
C THR A 42 -3.11 -12.67 -5.70
N ALA A 43 -2.95 -11.96 -6.81
CA ALA A 43 -3.84 -11.93 -7.96
C ALA A 43 -3.05 -11.59 -9.23
N TYR A 44 -3.63 -11.81 -10.39
CA TYR A 44 -3.11 -11.43 -11.70
C TYR A 44 -4.12 -10.49 -12.36
N LEU A 45 -3.67 -9.31 -12.79
CA LEU A 45 -4.56 -8.34 -13.42
C LEU A 45 -4.54 -8.51 -14.94
N GLU A 46 -5.71 -8.45 -15.56
CA GLU A 46 -5.81 -8.05 -16.96
C GLU A 46 -5.90 -6.53 -16.98
N ALA A 47 -4.83 -5.85 -17.41
CA ALA A 47 -4.73 -4.39 -17.33
C ALA A 47 -3.85 -3.81 -18.43
N ASP A 48 -4.09 -2.53 -18.74
CA ASP A 48 -3.22 -1.70 -19.56
C ASP A 48 -2.80 -0.43 -18.79
N SER A 49 -2.11 0.50 -19.48
CA SER A 49 -1.68 1.77 -18.86
C SER A 49 -2.84 2.67 -18.39
N GLU A 50 -4.07 2.46 -18.87
CA GLU A 50 -5.24 3.28 -18.55
C GLU A 50 -6.05 2.69 -17.41
N GLN A 51 -6.36 1.39 -17.46
CA GLN A 51 -7.30 0.76 -16.53
C GLN A 51 -6.99 -0.70 -16.23
N VAL A 52 -7.72 -1.25 -15.25
CA VAL A 52 -7.81 -2.69 -14.96
C VAL A 52 -9.12 -3.17 -15.56
N PHE A 53 -9.10 -4.32 -16.23
CA PHE A 53 -10.25 -4.95 -16.85
C PHE A 53 -10.80 -6.09 -15.98
N GLU A 54 -9.91 -6.93 -15.47
CA GLU A 54 -10.25 -8.14 -14.70
C GLU A 54 -9.15 -8.42 -13.67
N ALA A 55 -9.49 -9.09 -12.57
CA ALA A 55 -8.54 -9.57 -11.57
C ALA A 55 -8.76 -11.05 -11.25
N GLU A 56 -7.83 -11.90 -11.68
CA GLU A 56 -7.84 -13.33 -11.37
C GLU A 56 -7.10 -13.58 -10.04
N ALA A 57 -7.78 -14.16 -9.06
CA ALA A 57 -7.14 -14.51 -7.79
C ALA A 57 -6.11 -15.64 -7.97
N ALA A 58 -4.96 -15.51 -7.30
CA ALA A 58 -4.01 -16.60 -7.23
C ALA A 58 -4.54 -17.74 -6.33
N ASP A 59 -4.13 -18.96 -6.63
CA ASP A 59 -4.44 -20.13 -5.80
C ASP A 59 -3.81 -19.97 -4.40
N ALA A 60 -4.65 -20.06 -3.35
CA ALA A 60 -4.25 -19.75 -1.98
C ALA A 60 -3.20 -20.75 -1.43
N GLU A 61 -3.27 -22.04 -1.80
CA GLU A 61 -2.28 -23.04 -1.42
C GLU A 61 -0.91 -22.75 -2.03
N GLN A 62 -0.88 -22.30 -3.29
CA GLN A 62 0.35 -21.85 -3.93
C GLN A 62 0.91 -20.57 -3.31
N VAL A 63 0.05 -19.63 -2.90
CA VAL A 63 0.47 -18.42 -2.18
C VAL A 63 1.13 -18.80 -0.85
N ASP A 64 0.51 -19.70 -0.07
CA ASP A 64 1.08 -20.23 1.19
C ASP A 64 2.48 -20.81 0.97
N ALA A 65 2.59 -21.77 0.05
CA ALA A 65 3.85 -22.48 -0.19
C ALA A 65 4.99 -21.53 -0.62
N ARG A 66 4.67 -20.51 -1.44
CA ARG A 66 5.65 -19.50 -1.89
C ARG A 66 6.11 -18.60 -0.76
N ILE A 67 5.17 -18.12 0.06
CA ILE A 67 5.50 -17.25 1.20
C ILE A 67 6.36 -18.01 2.22
N ARG A 68 5.95 -19.22 2.60
CA ARG A 68 6.71 -20.05 3.56
C ARG A 68 8.11 -20.36 3.05
N SER A 69 8.28 -20.66 1.76
CA SER A 69 9.60 -20.89 1.17
C SER A 69 10.54 -19.69 1.33
N ILE A 70 10.01 -18.46 1.25
CA ILE A 70 10.80 -17.23 1.43
C ILE A 70 11.10 -16.99 2.91
N LEU A 71 10.10 -17.11 3.78
CA LEU A 71 10.24 -16.89 5.22
C LEU A 71 11.17 -17.91 5.90
N GLU A 72 11.25 -19.13 5.37
CA GLU A 72 12.16 -20.17 5.86
C GLU A 72 13.63 -19.94 5.44
N ASP A 73 13.87 -19.24 4.34
CA ASP A 73 15.22 -19.04 3.76
C ASP A 73 15.83 -17.67 4.11
N MET A 74 15.00 -16.61 4.13
CA MET A 74 15.47 -15.23 4.18
C MET A 74 15.04 -14.50 5.46
N PRO A 75 15.90 -13.63 6.04
CA PRO A 75 15.54 -12.81 7.20
C PRO A 75 14.68 -11.63 6.76
N VAL A 76 13.40 -11.87 6.51
CA VAL A 76 12.44 -10.83 6.13
C VAL A 76 12.31 -9.82 7.28
N ALA A 77 12.54 -8.54 6.97
CA ALA A 77 12.52 -7.42 7.91
C ALA A 77 11.16 -6.72 7.99
N ALA A 78 10.35 -6.81 6.93
CA ALA A 78 8.96 -6.34 6.92
C ALA A 78 8.16 -7.08 5.81
N MET A 79 6.86 -7.23 6.05
CA MET A 79 5.90 -7.72 5.07
C MET A 79 4.95 -6.59 4.67
N SER A 80 4.62 -6.49 3.38
CA SER A 80 3.53 -5.65 2.90
C SER A 80 2.47 -6.50 2.24
N ILE A 81 1.21 -6.26 2.59
CA ILE A 81 0.04 -6.90 1.98
C ILE A 81 -0.84 -5.81 1.39
N ALA A 82 -1.15 -5.91 0.10
CA ALA A 82 -1.99 -4.96 -0.61
C ALA A 82 -3.11 -5.65 -1.41
N GLY A 83 -3.01 -5.70 -2.74
CA GLY A 83 -4.08 -6.21 -3.62
C GLY A 83 -4.54 -7.62 -3.23
N LEU A 84 -5.80 -7.74 -2.82
CA LEU A 84 -6.42 -8.99 -2.40
C LEU A 84 -7.76 -9.15 -3.12
N ALA A 85 -8.01 -10.35 -3.65
CA ALA A 85 -9.21 -10.65 -4.42
C ALA A 85 -10.16 -11.64 -3.72
N ARG A 86 -9.67 -12.41 -2.72
CA ARG A 86 -10.37 -13.56 -2.15
C ARG A 86 -10.08 -13.76 -0.65
N ALA A 87 -11.11 -14.12 0.11
CA ALA A 87 -11.04 -14.35 1.55
C ALA A 87 -10.16 -15.57 1.92
N GLU A 88 -10.04 -16.54 1.02
CA GLU A 88 -9.19 -17.72 1.18
C GLU A 88 -7.70 -17.33 1.28
N THR A 89 -7.26 -16.37 0.46
CA THR A 89 -5.91 -15.84 0.53
C THR A 89 -5.70 -15.11 1.85
N VAL A 90 -6.67 -14.32 2.30
CA VAL A 90 -6.62 -13.63 3.60
C VAL A 90 -6.46 -14.62 4.76
N SER A 91 -7.19 -15.72 4.73
CA SER A 91 -7.12 -16.77 5.77
C SER A 91 -5.73 -17.40 5.85
N VAL A 92 -5.14 -17.73 4.69
CA VAL A 92 -3.76 -18.24 4.60
C VAL A 92 -2.76 -17.23 5.15
N LEU A 93 -2.88 -15.96 4.78
CA LEU A 93 -1.97 -14.90 5.25
C LEU A 93 -2.05 -14.74 6.77
N ALA A 94 -3.25 -14.80 7.34
CA ALA A 94 -3.45 -14.72 8.79
C ALA A 94 -2.84 -15.92 9.53
N GLU A 95 -2.90 -17.13 8.96
CA GLU A 95 -2.23 -18.31 9.50
C GLU A 95 -0.71 -18.13 9.51
N ILE A 96 -0.13 -17.69 8.38
CA ILE A 96 1.30 -17.40 8.29
C ILE A 96 1.71 -16.33 9.31
N LEU A 97 1.00 -15.21 9.40
CA LEU A 97 1.32 -14.15 10.36
C LEU A 97 1.21 -14.60 11.82
N SER A 98 0.43 -15.64 12.10
CA SER A 98 0.38 -16.24 13.44
C SER A 98 1.65 -17.00 13.82
N ASP A 99 2.35 -17.56 12.82
CA ASP A 99 3.66 -18.21 13.00
C ASP A 99 4.80 -17.18 13.13
N TYR A 100 4.62 -15.97 12.60
CA TYR A 100 5.60 -14.89 12.58
C TYR A 100 5.08 -13.59 13.24
N PRO A 101 4.71 -13.61 14.53
CA PRO A 101 4.03 -12.50 15.19
C PRO A 101 4.89 -11.24 15.39
N ASP A 102 6.21 -11.35 15.30
CA ASP A 102 7.15 -10.23 15.46
C ASP A 102 7.55 -9.59 14.12
N LEU A 103 7.06 -10.12 12.98
CA LEU A 103 7.37 -9.59 11.65
C LEU A 103 6.48 -8.36 11.36
N PRO A 104 7.07 -7.15 11.18
CA PRO A 104 6.28 -5.96 10.92
C PRO A 104 5.40 -6.08 9.68
N LEU A 105 4.10 -5.82 9.82
CA LEU A 105 3.11 -5.88 8.76
C LEU A 105 2.59 -4.48 8.39
N VAL A 106 2.83 -4.08 7.14
CA VAL A 106 2.16 -2.95 6.50
C VAL A 106 1.00 -3.46 5.64
N LEU A 107 -0.23 -3.18 6.07
CA LEU A 107 -1.44 -3.57 5.37
C LEU A 107 -1.99 -2.37 4.60
N ALA A 108 -2.02 -2.44 3.27
CA ALA A 108 -2.52 -1.40 2.38
C ALA A 108 -3.57 -1.98 1.41
N PRO A 109 -4.76 -2.39 1.91
CA PRO A 109 -5.65 -3.25 1.17
C PRO A 109 -6.24 -2.52 -0.03
N VAL A 110 -6.11 -3.15 -1.21
CA VAL A 110 -6.80 -2.76 -2.43
C VAL A 110 -7.82 -3.85 -2.71
N LEU A 111 -9.10 -3.48 -2.70
CA LEU A 111 -10.22 -4.39 -2.93
C LEU A 111 -10.28 -4.70 -4.44
N LEU A 112 -9.98 -5.94 -4.80
CA LEU A 112 -9.96 -6.43 -6.19
C LEU A 112 -11.12 -7.41 -6.48
N ALA A 113 -12.00 -7.66 -5.52
CA ALA A 113 -13.15 -8.52 -5.72
C ALA A 113 -14.12 -7.91 -6.76
N GLU A 114 -14.60 -8.74 -7.69
CA GLU A 114 -15.44 -8.28 -8.81
C GLU A 114 -16.94 -8.35 -8.50
N GLU A 115 -17.34 -9.23 -7.59
CA GLU A 115 -18.73 -9.46 -7.20
C GLU A 115 -18.94 -9.05 -5.75
N GLU A 116 -20.09 -8.42 -5.45
CA GLU A 116 -20.42 -7.90 -4.11
C GLU A 116 -20.30 -8.97 -3.01
N GLU A 117 -20.74 -10.21 -3.27
CA GLU A 117 -20.62 -11.32 -2.30
C GLU A 117 -19.15 -11.62 -1.95
N HIS A 118 -18.26 -11.62 -2.94
CA HIS A 118 -16.83 -11.82 -2.70
C HIS A 118 -16.17 -10.62 -2.03
N GLU A 119 -16.68 -9.40 -2.26
CA GLU A 119 -16.21 -8.20 -1.58
C GLU A 119 -16.57 -8.24 -0.09
N ASP A 120 -17.81 -8.61 0.24
CA ASP A 120 -18.27 -8.73 1.63
C ASP A 120 -17.47 -9.80 2.41
N ASP A 121 -17.27 -10.97 1.80
CA ASP A 121 -16.44 -12.04 2.37
C ASP A 121 -14.99 -11.59 2.57
N LEU A 122 -14.43 -10.88 1.58
CA LEU A 122 -13.08 -10.33 1.67
C LEU A 122 -12.96 -9.28 2.78
N LEU A 123 -13.92 -8.36 2.88
CA LEU A 123 -13.96 -7.34 3.92
C LEU A 123 -14.07 -7.97 5.31
N GLY A 124 -14.94 -8.96 5.49
CA GLY A 124 -15.07 -9.69 6.75
C GLY A 124 -13.78 -10.41 7.13
N ALA A 125 -13.14 -11.10 6.18
CA ALA A 125 -11.85 -11.75 6.43
C ALA A 125 -10.75 -10.74 6.77
N LEU A 126 -10.70 -9.59 6.07
CA LEU A 126 -9.75 -8.52 6.37
C LEU A 126 -9.92 -8.00 7.80
N THR A 127 -11.15 -7.66 8.20
CA THR A 127 -11.44 -7.09 9.53
C THR A 127 -11.20 -8.07 10.65
N ASP A 128 -11.55 -9.34 10.45
CA ASP A 128 -11.50 -10.34 11.53
C ASP A 128 -10.11 -10.97 11.67
N LEU A 129 -9.37 -11.11 10.57
CA LEU A 129 -8.14 -11.91 10.54
C LEU A 129 -6.86 -11.09 10.35
N LEU A 130 -6.85 -10.07 9.49
CA LEU A 130 -5.63 -9.32 9.14
C LEU A 130 -5.48 -7.97 9.84
N LEU A 131 -6.57 -7.19 9.98
CA LEU A 131 -6.52 -5.90 10.68
C LEU A 131 -5.91 -6.01 12.09
N PRO A 132 -6.28 -6.99 12.94
CA PRO A 132 -5.70 -7.15 14.27
C PRO A 132 -4.21 -7.49 14.29
N ARG A 133 -3.62 -7.83 13.13
CA ARG A 133 -2.21 -8.19 12.96
C ARG A 133 -1.38 -7.08 12.33
N SER A 134 -2.01 -6.01 11.85
CA SER A 134 -1.30 -4.92 11.17
C SER A 134 -0.57 -4.01 12.16
N ASP A 135 0.71 -3.79 11.93
CA ASP A 135 1.49 -2.75 12.62
C ASP A 135 1.23 -1.37 11.99
N LEU A 136 0.85 -1.32 10.72
CA LEU A 136 0.40 -0.10 10.05
C LEU A 136 -0.67 -0.43 9.02
N LEU A 137 -1.86 0.14 9.19
CA LEU A 137 -2.92 0.13 8.17
C LEU A 137 -2.84 1.41 7.33
N ILE A 138 -2.79 1.29 6.01
CA ILE A 138 -2.81 2.41 5.06
C ILE A 138 -4.05 2.29 4.20
N VAL A 139 -4.95 3.27 4.26
CA VAL A 139 -6.22 3.22 3.52
C VAL A 139 -6.56 4.56 2.92
N SER A 140 -7.20 4.52 1.74
CA SER A 140 -7.93 5.68 1.25
C SER A 140 -9.24 5.84 2.03
N PRO A 141 -9.85 7.03 2.03
CA PRO A 141 -11.18 7.27 2.59
C PRO A 141 -12.26 6.35 2.01
N PHE A 142 -12.08 5.91 0.75
CA PHE A 142 -12.94 4.90 0.13
C PHE A 142 -12.81 3.56 0.86
N VAL A 143 -11.59 3.02 1.00
CA VAL A 143 -11.37 1.71 1.66
C VAL A 143 -11.73 1.77 3.14
N ALA A 144 -11.38 2.86 3.85
CA ALA A 144 -11.74 3.05 5.25
C ALA A 144 -13.25 2.96 5.48
N ARG A 145 -14.06 3.57 4.60
CA ARG A 145 -15.53 3.51 4.66
C ARG A 145 -16.06 2.07 4.55
N HIS A 146 -15.50 1.27 3.65
CA HIS A 146 -15.93 -0.12 3.44
C HIS A 146 -15.55 -0.99 4.65
N LEU A 147 -14.34 -0.84 5.16
CA LEU A 147 -13.88 -1.56 6.36
C LEU A 147 -14.71 -1.25 7.61
N VAL A 148 -15.25 -0.03 7.75
CA VAL A 148 -16.15 0.32 8.86
C VAL A 148 -17.64 0.10 8.54
N GLN A 149 -17.97 -0.43 7.36
CA GLN A 149 -19.33 -0.71 6.88
C GLN A 149 -20.28 0.50 7.01
N GLU A 150 -19.83 1.71 6.63
CA GLU A 150 -20.68 2.90 6.69
C GLU A 150 -21.51 3.08 5.39
N GLU A 151 -22.78 2.67 5.45
CA GLU A 151 -23.69 2.66 4.29
C GLU A 151 -24.14 4.06 3.82
N GLU A 152 -24.18 5.08 4.67
CA GLU A 152 -24.64 6.42 4.29
C GLU A 152 -23.92 7.52 5.09
N SER A 153 -23.35 8.51 4.39
CA SER A 153 -22.61 9.60 5.03
C SER A 153 -23.54 10.50 5.82
N ALA A 154 -23.55 10.39 7.14
CA ALA A 154 -24.03 11.48 7.98
C ALA A 154 -23.31 12.78 7.58
N PRO A 155 -23.97 13.96 7.68
CA PRO A 155 -23.35 15.25 7.38
C PRO A 155 -22.35 15.62 8.49
N LEU A 156 -21.27 14.86 8.57
CA LEU A 156 -20.06 15.18 9.30
C LEU A 156 -19.14 15.95 8.37
N ASP A 157 -18.39 16.90 8.91
CA ASP A 157 -17.20 17.38 8.24
C ASP A 157 -16.18 16.25 8.09
N LEU A 158 -15.25 16.42 7.14
CA LEU A 158 -14.28 15.39 6.79
C LEU A 158 -13.44 14.97 8.01
N GLU A 159 -12.93 15.93 8.80
CA GLU A 159 -12.04 15.63 9.94
C GLU A 159 -12.75 14.81 11.03
N ALA A 160 -14.01 15.14 11.34
CA ALA A 160 -14.83 14.37 12.27
C ALA A 160 -15.08 12.95 11.76
N ARG A 161 -15.30 12.80 10.45
CA ARG A 161 -15.49 11.49 9.82
C ARG A 161 -14.22 10.63 9.88
N LEU A 162 -13.06 11.20 9.50
CA LEU A 162 -11.77 10.49 9.57
C LEU A 162 -11.44 10.05 11.00
N THR A 163 -11.72 10.90 11.99
CA THR A 163 -11.51 10.59 13.41
C THR A 163 -12.45 9.49 13.92
N ARG A 164 -13.69 9.44 13.42
CA ARG A 164 -14.62 8.34 13.74
C ARG A 164 -14.13 7.03 13.16
N TRP A 165 -13.78 7.02 11.87
CA TRP A 165 -13.25 5.82 11.20
C TRP A 165 -11.98 5.31 11.87
N SER A 166 -11.06 6.22 12.24
CA SER A 166 -9.84 5.81 12.93
C SER A 166 -10.12 5.18 14.30
N SER A 167 -11.10 5.68 15.03
CA SER A 167 -11.51 5.08 16.30
C SER A 167 -12.14 3.69 16.13
N GLN A 168 -12.94 3.50 15.07
CA GLN A 168 -13.55 2.20 14.76
C GLN A 168 -12.51 1.18 14.31
N LEU A 169 -11.61 1.56 13.39
CA LEU A 169 -10.53 0.70 12.91
C LEU A 169 -9.55 0.34 14.02
N ALA A 170 -9.24 1.27 14.93
CA ALA A 170 -8.47 0.97 16.14
C ALA A 170 -9.16 -0.05 17.05
N SER A 171 -10.50 -0.01 17.16
CA SER A 171 -11.24 -1.03 17.92
C SER A 171 -11.24 -2.42 17.25
N LEU A 172 -10.93 -2.48 15.95
CA LEU A 172 -10.69 -3.71 15.19
C LEU A 172 -9.22 -4.15 15.22
N GLY A 173 -8.36 -3.45 15.97
CA GLY A 173 -6.95 -3.81 16.19
C GLY A 173 -5.93 -3.10 15.31
N ALA A 174 -6.37 -2.26 14.35
CA ALA A 174 -5.46 -1.40 13.59
C ALA A 174 -5.12 -0.13 14.38
N GLU A 175 -4.19 -0.23 15.33
CA GLU A 175 -3.84 0.89 16.22
C GLU A 175 -3.18 2.05 15.46
N ASP A 176 -2.20 1.74 14.61
CA ASP A 176 -1.54 2.72 13.74
C ASP A 176 -2.18 2.71 12.36
N LEU A 177 -2.72 3.87 11.99
CA LEU A 177 -3.56 4.04 10.80
C LEU A 177 -3.18 5.30 10.04
N LEU A 178 -2.77 5.15 8.79
CA LEU A 178 -2.60 6.23 7.84
C LEU A 178 -3.81 6.30 6.91
N ILE A 179 -4.64 7.33 7.06
CA ILE A 179 -5.68 7.64 6.08
C ILE A 179 -5.11 8.62 5.04
N THR A 180 -5.05 8.18 3.78
CA THR A 180 -4.57 9.00 2.68
C THR A 180 -5.57 10.11 2.32
N GLY A 181 -5.12 11.13 1.59
CA GLY A 181 -5.97 12.27 1.29
C GLY A 181 -6.97 11.95 0.17
N GLU A 182 -8.21 12.42 0.31
CA GLU A 182 -9.25 12.24 -0.72
C GLU A 182 -8.84 12.80 -2.08
N GLN A 183 -9.42 12.26 -3.15
CA GLN A 183 -9.38 12.81 -4.51
C GLN A 183 -10.35 14.02 -4.69
N ALA A 184 -10.60 14.79 -3.62
CA ALA A 184 -11.44 15.99 -3.68
C ALA A 184 -10.74 17.15 -4.43
N ALA A 185 -11.51 18.13 -4.90
CA ALA A 185 -11.05 19.28 -5.71
C ALA A 185 -10.17 20.32 -4.94
N THR A 186 -9.42 19.89 -3.93
CA THR A 186 -8.47 20.72 -3.18
C THR A 186 -7.12 20.78 -3.90
N ARG A 187 -6.37 21.86 -3.68
CA ARG A 187 -5.00 22.02 -4.22
C ARG A 187 -3.96 21.14 -3.53
N GLU A 188 -4.32 20.58 -2.37
CA GLU A 188 -3.45 19.78 -1.53
C GLU A 188 -4.09 18.42 -1.24
N VAL A 189 -3.23 17.40 -1.09
CA VAL A 189 -3.57 16.09 -0.56
C VAL A 189 -3.05 16.04 0.88
N ILE A 190 -3.93 15.72 1.82
CA ILE A 190 -3.59 15.69 3.24
C ILE A 190 -3.67 14.26 3.76
N HIS A 191 -2.55 13.74 4.28
CA HIS A 191 -2.48 12.45 4.94
C HIS A 191 -2.62 12.63 6.45
N HIS A 192 -3.41 11.76 7.08
CA HIS A 192 -3.67 11.79 8.52
C HIS A 192 -3.20 10.48 9.14
N LEU A 193 -2.19 10.57 10.00
CA LEU A 193 -1.71 9.44 10.79
C LEU A 193 -2.41 9.48 12.15
N TYR A 194 -3.01 8.36 12.51
CA TYR A 194 -3.66 8.12 13.79
C TYR A 194 -2.92 7.02 14.55
N HIS A 195 -2.90 7.15 15.87
CA HIS A 195 -2.50 6.10 16.80
C HIS A 195 -3.62 5.89 17.82
N ALA A 196 -4.13 4.67 17.93
CA ALA A 196 -5.25 4.29 18.80
C ALA A 196 -6.44 5.26 18.69
N GLY A 197 -6.83 5.61 17.44
CA GLY A 197 -7.92 6.52 17.13
C GLY A 197 -7.65 8.01 17.35
N LYS A 198 -6.43 8.40 17.78
CA LYS A 198 -6.05 9.81 18.00
C LYS A 198 -5.15 10.29 16.88
N LEU A 199 -5.44 11.47 16.34
CA LEU A 199 -4.60 12.09 15.33
C LEU A 199 -3.23 12.43 15.94
N VAL A 200 -2.16 11.86 15.40
CA VAL A 200 -0.79 12.12 15.85
C VAL A 200 -0.02 12.99 14.85
N ARG A 201 -0.32 12.88 13.56
CA ARG A 201 0.37 13.64 12.52
C ARG A 201 -0.54 13.95 11.33
N ARG A 202 -0.30 15.10 10.72
CA ARG A 202 -1.00 15.60 9.53
C ARG A 202 0.04 16.19 8.57
N ASP A 203 0.18 15.60 7.40
CA ASP A 203 1.08 16.07 6.35
C ASP A 203 0.29 16.56 5.14
N SER A 204 0.65 17.73 4.62
CA SER A 204 0.05 18.31 3.41
C SER A 204 1.04 18.31 2.27
N TRP A 205 0.59 17.82 1.11
CA TRP A 205 1.39 17.70 -0.10
C TRP A 205 0.68 18.37 -1.29
N PRO A 206 1.41 18.97 -2.25
CA PRO A 206 0.83 19.48 -3.48
C PRO A 206 0.09 18.37 -4.24
N ARG A 207 -1.12 18.67 -4.74
CA ARG A 207 -1.83 17.72 -5.58
C ARG A 207 -1.17 17.66 -6.97
N PRO A 208 -0.90 16.47 -7.52
CA PRO A 208 -0.41 16.35 -8.89
C PRO A 208 -1.44 16.90 -9.90
N PRO A 209 -0.97 17.44 -11.04
CA PRO A 209 -1.84 18.13 -11.99
C PRO A 209 -2.79 17.20 -12.76
N GLU A 210 -2.49 15.90 -12.78
CA GLU A 210 -3.30 14.87 -13.45
C GLU A 210 -3.45 13.62 -12.60
N ARG A 211 -4.39 12.75 -12.99
CA ARG A 211 -4.58 11.45 -12.34
C ARG A 211 -3.38 10.55 -12.64
N ILE A 212 -2.75 10.06 -11.58
CA ILE A 212 -1.60 9.16 -11.65
C ILE A 212 -2.00 7.81 -11.05
N ARG A 213 -1.76 6.71 -11.77
CA ARG A 213 -2.03 5.36 -11.27
C ARG A 213 -0.88 4.86 -10.40
N GLY A 214 -1.21 4.22 -9.27
CA GLY A 214 -0.23 3.65 -8.34
C GLY A 214 0.36 4.65 -7.34
N SER A 215 -0.30 5.78 -7.07
CA SER A 215 0.12 6.74 -6.03
C SER A 215 0.09 6.14 -4.63
N ASP A 216 -0.91 5.30 -4.37
CA ASP A 216 -1.12 4.72 -3.04
C ASP A 216 -0.17 3.53 -2.83
N ASP A 217 0.03 2.68 -3.86
CA ASP A 217 1.06 1.64 -3.89
C ASP A 217 2.46 2.23 -3.65
N LEU A 218 2.77 3.36 -4.31
CA LEU A 218 4.04 4.08 -4.12
C LEU A 218 4.25 4.49 -2.66
N LEU A 219 3.23 5.09 -2.04
CA LEU A 219 3.31 5.53 -0.64
C LEU A 219 3.45 4.34 0.30
N ALA A 220 2.66 3.28 0.10
CA ALA A 220 2.69 2.08 0.91
C ALA A 220 4.05 1.37 0.82
N ALA A 221 4.57 1.14 -0.39
CA ALA A 221 5.87 0.52 -0.59
C ALA A 221 7.02 1.36 0.01
N ALA A 222 6.98 2.69 -0.14
CA ALA A 222 7.97 3.57 0.48
C ALA A 222 7.91 3.50 2.02
N LEU A 223 6.71 3.47 2.60
CA LEU A 223 6.50 3.27 4.04
C LEU A 223 7.03 1.94 4.54
N THR A 224 6.72 0.84 3.84
CA THR A 224 7.24 -0.49 4.16
C THR A 224 8.76 -0.50 4.14
N ALA A 225 9.39 0.16 3.17
CA ALA A 225 10.85 0.28 3.14
C ALA A 225 11.39 0.96 4.40
N GLN A 226 10.81 2.10 4.79
CA GLN A 226 11.25 2.84 5.99
C GLN A 226 11.10 2.00 7.27
N ILE A 227 9.99 1.26 7.39
CA ILE A 227 9.75 0.33 8.51
C ILE A 227 10.78 -0.80 8.51
N ALA A 228 11.09 -1.38 7.36
CA ALA A 228 12.11 -2.43 7.22
C ALA A 228 13.53 -1.94 7.60
N HIS A 229 13.80 -0.64 7.42
CA HIS A 229 15.04 0.02 7.89
C HIS A 229 15.01 0.39 9.39
N GLY A 230 13.91 0.13 10.10
CA GLY A 230 13.74 0.45 11.52
C GLY A 230 13.49 1.94 11.80
N THR A 231 13.00 2.69 10.81
CA THR A 231 12.69 4.11 10.95
C THR A 231 11.44 4.29 11.84
N PRO A 232 11.45 5.21 12.83
CA PRO A 232 10.26 5.50 13.63
C PRO A 232 9.07 5.91 12.76
N LEU A 233 7.86 5.44 13.10
CA LEU A 233 6.66 5.56 12.26
C LEU A 233 6.36 6.98 11.77
N GLU A 234 6.38 7.98 12.65
CA GLU A 234 6.10 9.37 12.25
C GLU A 234 7.12 9.92 11.25
N GLU A 235 8.39 9.50 11.37
CA GLU A 235 9.46 9.87 10.44
C GLU A 235 9.31 9.08 9.14
N ALA A 236 8.99 7.78 9.22
CA ALA A 236 8.71 6.93 8.07
C ALA A 236 7.60 7.52 7.18
N VAL A 237 6.50 7.98 7.79
CA VAL A 237 5.37 8.64 7.12
C VAL A 237 5.79 9.92 6.42
N TYR A 238 6.60 10.75 7.09
CA TYR A 238 7.14 11.96 6.47
C TYR A 238 8.04 11.65 5.28
N GLN A 239 9.02 10.75 5.44
CA GLN A 239 9.99 10.40 4.40
C GLN A 239 9.31 9.76 3.18
N ALA A 240 8.35 8.87 3.41
CA ALA A 240 7.58 8.25 2.34
C ALA A 240 6.70 9.28 1.60
N GLY A 241 6.00 10.17 2.32
CA GLY A 241 5.23 11.25 1.70
C GLY A 241 6.11 12.23 0.91
N HIS A 242 7.29 12.55 1.45
CA HIS A 242 8.26 13.42 0.81
C HIS A 242 8.81 12.81 -0.50
N TYR A 243 9.14 11.51 -0.48
CA TYR A 243 9.51 10.76 -1.68
C TYR A 243 8.35 10.70 -2.68
N ALA A 244 7.13 10.35 -2.23
CA ALA A 244 5.95 10.25 -3.07
C ALA A 244 5.66 11.58 -3.79
N ARG A 245 5.79 12.72 -3.10
CA ARG A 245 5.65 14.05 -3.73
C ARG A 245 6.57 14.19 -4.95
N TYR A 246 7.86 13.91 -4.82
CA TYR A 246 8.81 14.03 -5.94
C TYR A 246 8.53 13.04 -7.06
N ALA A 247 8.23 11.78 -6.72
CA ALA A 247 7.92 10.76 -7.72
C ALA A 247 6.61 11.06 -8.48
N LEU A 248 5.63 11.69 -7.83
CA LEU A 248 4.39 12.15 -8.46
C LEU A 248 4.60 13.42 -9.29
N GLU A 249 5.43 14.36 -8.85
CA GLU A 249 5.80 15.55 -9.63
C GLU A 249 6.55 15.18 -10.92
N ALA A 250 7.37 14.12 -10.87
CA ALA A 250 8.13 13.59 -12.00
C ALA A 250 7.39 12.49 -12.78
N ALA A 251 6.10 12.26 -12.50
CA ALA A 251 5.33 11.20 -13.14
C ALA A 251 5.41 11.27 -14.67
N TYR A 252 5.40 10.11 -15.31
CA TYR A 252 5.55 9.99 -16.75
C TYR A 252 4.51 9.04 -17.33
N ARG A 253 4.31 9.12 -18.64
CA ARG A 253 3.33 8.32 -19.37
C ARG A 253 4.04 7.23 -20.18
N PRO A 254 4.01 5.96 -19.76
CA PRO A 254 4.68 4.87 -20.48
C PRO A 254 3.93 4.42 -21.74
N GLY A 255 2.61 4.63 -21.79
CA GLY A 255 1.73 4.22 -22.88
C GLY A 255 0.79 5.34 -23.34
N MET A 256 -0.37 4.97 -23.90
CA MET A 256 -1.38 5.95 -24.32
C MET A 256 -2.34 6.35 -23.19
N GLY A 257 -2.35 5.59 -22.08
CA GLY A 257 -3.25 5.78 -20.95
C GLY A 257 -2.71 6.75 -19.90
N ALA A 258 -2.90 6.43 -18.62
CA ALA A 258 -2.57 7.27 -17.48
C ALA A 258 -1.05 7.42 -17.25
N CYS A 259 -0.69 8.42 -16.45
CA CYS A 259 0.68 8.57 -15.93
C CYS A 259 0.92 7.62 -14.75
N THR A 260 2.19 7.27 -14.55
CA THR A 260 2.70 6.49 -13.40
C THR A 260 3.77 7.28 -12.66
N PRO A 261 3.91 7.15 -11.33
CA PRO A 261 4.98 7.78 -10.58
C PRO A 261 6.36 7.41 -11.13
N TRP A 262 7.28 8.36 -11.06
CA TRP A 262 8.69 8.11 -11.36
C TRP A 262 9.33 7.27 -10.25
N ARG A 263 9.42 5.95 -10.47
CA ARG A 263 10.08 4.98 -9.57
C ARG A 263 11.46 4.54 -10.08
N LEU A 264 11.94 5.16 -11.15
CA LEU A 264 13.23 4.83 -11.74
C LEU A 264 14.34 5.55 -10.97
N PRO A 265 15.59 5.04 -11.00
CA PRO A 265 16.74 5.80 -10.55
C PRO A 265 16.70 7.21 -11.17
N ALA A 266 17.23 8.21 -10.45
CA ALA A 266 17.35 9.55 -10.99
C ALA A 266 17.93 9.46 -12.41
N PRO A 267 17.36 10.18 -13.39
CA PRO A 267 17.94 10.20 -14.73
C PRO A 267 19.42 10.56 -14.58
N PRO A 268 20.33 9.89 -15.31
CA PRO A 268 21.76 10.22 -15.22
C PRO A 268 21.91 11.72 -15.38
N GLU A 269 22.57 12.39 -14.43
CA GLU A 269 22.80 13.83 -14.49
C GLU A 269 23.51 14.15 -15.81
N GLY A 270 22.80 14.78 -16.76
CA GLY A 270 23.31 14.96 -18.12
C GLY A 270 22.41 15.76 -19.04
N GLU A 271 22.73 17.06 -19.10
CA GLU A 271 22.40 18.03 -20.16
C GLU A 271 20.94 18.46 -20.31
N SER A 272 20.70 19.71 -19.94
CA SER A 272 19.65 20.56 -20.50
C SER A 272 19.49 20.28 -22.00
N ALA A 273 18.32 19.80 -22.41
CA ALA A 273 17.96 19.71 -23.81
C ALA A 273 18.22 21.09 -24.47
N PRO A 274 18.90 21.15 -25.64
CA PRO A 274 18.97 22.40 -26.36
C PRO A 274 17.55 22.82 -26.72
N ALA A 275 17.21 24.06 -26.38
CA ALA A 275 16.00 24.68 -26.86
C ALA A 275 16.13 24.85 -28.38
N ASP A 276 15.30 24.12 -29.13
CA ASP A 276 14.94 24.44 -30.52
C ASP A 276 13.51 25.00 -30.55
#